data_AF-A0A503AUL2-F1
#
_entry.id   AF-A0A503AUL2-F1
#
_cell.length_a   1.000
_cell.length_b   1.000
_cell.length_c   1.000
_cell.angle_alpha   90.00
_cell.angle_beta   90.00
_cell.angle_gamma   90.00
#
_symmetry.space_group_name_H-M   'P 1'
#
loop_
_entity.id
_entity.type
_entity.pdbx_description
1 polymer ?
#
loop_
_entity_poly.entity_id
_entity_poly.type
_entity_poly.pdbx_seq_one_letter_code
_entity_poly.pdbx_strand_id
1 'polypeptide(L)'
;MATGTPDQQTVTPDWLAVDAPPIEGVAFKEIRPVATSNGYLTEIFREEWALDQSPVGQVFQRTMYPGAVTGWHAHAATLDRLFCCAGSVRISLFDGRKASPSFGTVWHKIVGASRPAIVTIPPGVRHGVVALGPETALLLNLVDKAYAYDAPDHWRLPPDTEQIPYKLV
;
A
#
# COMPACT_ATOMS: atom_id res chain seq x y z
N MET A 1 3.12 40.21 2.20
CA MET A 1 2.91 39.14 1.19
C MET A 1 2.92 37.81 1.93
N ALA A 2 1.98 36.90 1.66
CA ALA A 2 2.05 35.55 2.22
C ALA A 2 3.29 34.85 1.68
N THR A 3 4.12 34.30 2.56
CA THR A 3 5.33 33.57 2.17
C THR A 3 4.93 32.16 1.74
N GLY A 4 4.97 31.89 0.44
CA GLY A 4 4.84 30.52 -0.07
C GLY A 4 6.12 29.72 0.20
N THR A 5 6.00 28.39 0.16
CA THR A 5 7.14 27.46 0.20
C THR A 5 7.25 26.81 -1.19
N PRO A 6 8.45 26.67 -1.77
CA PRO A 6 8.61 25.98 -3.05
C PRO A 6 8.21 24.51 -2.94
N ASP A 7 7.75 23.95 -4.06
CA ASP A 7 7.43 22.52 -4.15
C ASP A 7 8.69 21.68 -3.94
N GLN A 8 8.51 20.54 -3.27
CA GLN A 8 9.55 19.52 -3.20
C GLN A 8 9.58 18.69 -4.48
N GLN A 9 10.74 18.12 -4.80
CA GLN A 9 10.85 17.16 -5.90
C GLN A 9 9.94 15.96 -5.62
N THR A 10 9.15 15.55 -6.61
CA THR A 10 8.24 14.39 -6.50
C THR A 10 8.62 13.24 -7.44
N VAL A 11 9.42 13.53 -8.48
CA VAL A 11 9.87 12.54 -9.48
C VAL A 11 11.31 12.78 -9.94
N THR A 12 11.99 11.70 -10.37
CA THR A 12 13.29 11.75 -11.06
C THR A 12 13.13 12.11 -12.55
N PRO A 13 14.23 12.43 -13.28
CA PRO A 13 14.17 12.61 -14.73
C PRO A 13 13.63 11.38 -15.51
N ASP A 14 13.80 10.19 -14.95
CA ASP A 14 13.25 8.94 -15.49
C ASP A 14 11.78 8.69 -15.09
N TRP A 15 11.12 9.70 -14.51
CA TRP A 15 9.73 9.65 -14.05
C TRP A 15 9.44 8.60 -12.96
N LEU A 16 10.44 8.30 -12.13
CA LEU A 16 10.29 7.45 -10.95
C LEU A 16 9.94 8.31 -9.73
N ALA A 17 9.08 7.82 -8.84
CA ALA A 17 8.79 8.53 -7.59
C ALA A 17 10.05 8.61 -6.71
N VAL A 18 10.34 9.78 -6.14
CA VAL A 18 11.50 9.97 -5.24
C VAL A 18 11.21 9.61 -3.79
N ASP A 19 9.96 9.35 -3.46
CA ASP A 19 9.47 9.11 -2.11
C ASP A 19 9.31 7.59 -1.89
N ALA A 20 10.45 6.96 -1.61
CA ALA A 20 10.52 5.59 -1.13
C ALA A 20 9.99 5.51 0.32
N PRO A 21 9.39 4.38 0.74
CA PRO A 21 8.82 4.26 2.08
C PRO A 21 9.89 4.40 3.17
N PRO A 22 9.82 5.38 4.07
CA PRO A 22 10.76 5.53 5.18
C PRO A 22 10.42 4.61 6.37
N ILE A 23 9.84 3.42 6.11
CA ILE A 23 9.43 2.46 7.15
C ILE A 23 10.22 1.16 6.96
N GLU A 24 10.90 0.70 8.01
CA GLU A 24 11.73 -0.49 8.00
C GLU A 24 10.95 -1.73 7.52
N GLY A 25 11.46 -2.38 6.47
CA GLY A 25 10.89 -3.58 5.89
C GLY A 25 9.71 -3.35 4.95
N VAL A 26 9.23 -2.11 4.78
CA VAL A 26 8.27 -1.78 3.72
C VAL A 26 9.03 -1.63 2.41
N ALA A 27 8.56 -2.29 1.36
CA ALA A 27 9.08 -2.12 0.00
C ALA A 27 8.00 -1.52 -0.91
N PHE A 28 8.45 -0.74 -1.89
CA PHE A 28 7.58 -0.13 -2.91
C PHE A 28 8.21 -0.30 -4.28
N LYS A 29 7.42 -0.75 -5.25
CA LYS A 29 7.88 -0.88 -6.62
C LYS A 29 6.81 -0.39 -7.59
N GLU A 30 7.15 0.66 -8.33
CA GLU A 30 6.35 1.12 -9.47
C GLU A 30 6.49 0.15 -10.64
N ILE A 31 5.38 -0.10 -11.32
CA ILE A 31 5.29 -0.94 -12.50
C ILE A 31 4.95 -0.06 -13.69
N ARG A 32 5.63 -0.30 -14.82
CA ARG A 32 5.36 0.38 -16.09
C ARG A 32 4.51 -0.56 -16.97
N PRO A 33 3.23 -0.24 -17.21
CA PRO A 33 2.41 -0.99 -18.15
C PRO A 33 2.98 -0.92 -19.56
N VAL A 34 2.80 -1.99 -20.33
CA VAL A 34 3.16 -2.04 -21.75
C VAL A 34 1.87 -1.97 -22.56
N ALA A 35 1.73 -0.91 -23.38
CA ALA A 35 0.61 -0.78 -24.30
C ALA A 35 0.69 -1.85 -25.41
N THR A 36 -0.47 -2.36 -25.80
CA THR A 36 -0.67 -3.40 -26.82
C THR A 36 -1.82 -2.99 -27.75
N SER A 37 -2.06 -3.73 -28.83
CA SER A 37 -3.12 -3.41 -29.79
C SER A 37 -4.54 -3.48 -29.22
N ASN A 38 -4.73 -4.12 -28.07
CA ASN A 38 -6.01 -4.36 -27.43
C ASN A 38 -6.07 -3.89 -25.96
N GLY A 39 -5.12 -3.09 -25.50
CA GLY A 39 -5.08 -2.57 -24.13
C GLY A 39 -3.67 -2.42 -23.59
N TYR A 40 -3.44 -2.82 -22.35
CA TYR A 40 -2.13 -2.78 -21.69
C TYR A 40 -1.89 -4.05 -20.87
N LEU A 41 -0.63 -4.50 -20.84
CA LEU A 41 -0.14 -5.57 -19.97
C LEU A 41 0.58 -4.92 -18.78
N THR A 42 0.21 -5.32 -17.56
CA THR A 42 0.85 -4.85 -16.33
C THR A 42 1.24 -6.04 -15.49
N GLU A 43 2.53 -6.19 -15.18
CA GLU A 43 2.99 -7.19 -14.22
C GLU A 43 2.52 -6.81 -12.81
N ILE A 44 2.02 -7.77 -12.03
CA ILE A 44 1.55 -7.50 -10.66
C ILE A 44 2.62 -7.90 -9.64
N PHE A 45 3.21 -9.07 -9.81
CA PHE A 45 4.20 -9.63 -8.89
C PHE A 45 5.17 -10.54 -9.64
N ARG A 46 6.44 -10.50 -9.24
CA ARG A 46 7.48 -11.45 -9.64
C ARG A 46 8.40 -11.72 -8.46
N GLU A 47 8.73 -13.00 -8.25
CA GLU A 47 9.65 -13.42 -7.20
C GLU A 47 11.04 -12.79 -7.39
N GLU A 48 11.50 -12.66 -8.64
CA GLU A 48 12.82 -12.10 -8.96
C GLU A 48 12.96 -10.61 -8.61
N TRP A 49 11.87 -9.91 -8.33
CA TRP A 49 11.96 -8.53 -7.84
C TRP A 49 12.52 -8.44 -6.42
N ALA A 50 12.53 -9.55 -5.67
CA ALA A 50 13.12 -9.67 -4.34
C ALA A 50 12.66 -8.55 -3.38
N LEU A 51 11.40 -8.11 -3.50
CA LEU A 51 10.79 -7.10 -2.61
C LEU A 51 10.67 -7.62 -1.17
N ASP A 52 10.60 -8.94 -1.05
CA ASP A 52 10.73 -9.73 0.15
C ASP A 52 11.18 -11.16 -0.26
N GLN A 53 11.31 -12.07 0.71
CA GLN A 53 11.78 -13.45 0.49
C GLN A 53 10.70 -14.50 0.78
N SER A 54 9.48 -14.07 1.09
CA SER A 54 8.38 -14.96 1.45
C SER A 54 7.66 -15.50 0.21
N PRO A 55 7.05 -16.69 0.26
CA PRO A 55 6.22 -17.18 -0.84
C PRO A 55 4.92 -16.35 -0.98
N VAL A 56 4.08 -16.71 -1.95
CA VAL A 56 2.68 -16.28 -2.02
C VAL A 56 1.81 -17.44 -1.55
N GLY A 57 1.22 -17.32 -0.37
CA GLY A 57 0.36 -18.34 0.22
C GLY A 57 -1.11 -18.19 -0.16
N GLN A 58 -1.57 -16.96 -0.44
CA GLN A 58 -2.92 -16.67 -0.88
C GLN A 58 -2.98 -15.37 -1.67
N VAL A 59 -3.88 -15.33 -2.65
CA VAL A 59 -4.24 -14.11 -3.37
C VAL A 59 -5.73 -13.86 -3.20
N PHE A 60 -6.10 -12.66 -2.81
CA PHE A 60 -7.51 -12.26 -2.72
C PHE A 60 -7.71 -10.83 -3.23
N GLN A 61 -8.96 -10.54 -3.59
CA GLN A 61 -9.38 -9.23 -4.06
C GLN A 61 -10.31 -8.57 -3.07
N ARG A 62 -10.13 -7.26 -2.88
CA ARG A 62 -11.10 -6.36 -2.25
C ARG A 62 -11.62 -5.37 -3.28
N THR A 63 -12.93 -5.32 -3.40
CA THR A 63 -13.63 -4.26 -4.14
C THR A 63 -13.98 -3.14 -3.17
N MET A 64 -13.65 -1.90 -3.54
CA MET A 64 -13.90 -0.70 -2.73
C MET A 64 -14.74 0.30 -3.50
N TYR A 65 -15.92 0.64 -2.98
CA TYR A 65 -16.76 1.70 -3.55
C TYR A 65 -16.08 3.08 -3.41
N PRO A 66 -16.48 4.08 -4.24
CA PRO A 66 -15.99 5.44 -4.13
C PRO A 66 -16.04 5.99 -2.70
N GLY A 67 -14.91 6.49 -2.19
CA GLY A 67 -14.79 7.03 -0.84
C GLY A 67 -14.78 5.99 0.29
N ALA A 68 -14.81 4.68 -0.02
CA ALA A 68 -14.72 3.64 1.00
C ALA A 68 -13.36 3.68 1.70
N VAL A 69 -13.39 3.48 3.01
CA VAL A 69 -12.21 3.48 3.89
C VAL A 69 -12.13 2.13 4.57
N THR A 70 -10.91 1.57 4.64
CA THR A 70 -10.62 0.36 5.39
C THR A 70 -9.30 0.52 6.13
N GLY A 71 -9.17 -0.10 7.30
CA GLY A 71 -8.08 0.17 8.22
C GLY A 71 -8.52 1.00 9.44
N TRP A 72 -7.68 1.11 10.45
CA TRP A 72 -6.31 0.59 10.47
C TRP A 72 -6.24 -0.91 10.74
N HIS A 73 -5.40 -1.59 9.99
CA HIS A 73 -5.19 -3.04 10.03
C HIS A 73 -3.73 -3.33 10.33
N ALA A 74 -3.42 -4.44 11.01
CA ALA A 74 -2.07 -4.98 11.09
C ALA A 74 -2.13 -6.50 11.22
N HIS A 75 -1.33 -7.21 10.43
CA HIS A 75 -1.11 -8.63 10.62
C HIS A 75 -0.03 -8.86 11.68
N ALA A 76 -0.26 -9.83 12.58
CA ALA A 76 0.74 -10.21 13.57
C ALA A 76 1.85 -11.10 12.97
N ALA A 77 1.55 -11.86 11.91
CA ALA A 77 2.50 -12.80 11.33
C ALA A 77 2.54 -12.79 9.80
N THR A 78 1.48 -12.35 9.13
CA THR A 78 1.35 -12.32 7.67
C THR A 78 1.97 -11.04 7.09
N LEU A 79 2.65 -11.19 5.95
CA LEU A 79 3.15 -10.10 5.12
C LEU A 79 2.17 -9.83 3.99
N ASP A 80 1.82 -8.56 3.78
CA ASP A 80 0.93 -8.13 2.70
C ASP A 80 1.73 -7.68 1.49
N ARG A 81 1.14 -7.87 0.30
CA ARG A 81 1.60 -7.25 -0.94
C ARG A 81 0.40 -6.65 -1.66
N LEU A 82 0.20 -5.35 -1.48
CA LEU A 82 -0.96 -4.63 -1.99
C LEU A 82 -0.72 -4.09 -3.39
N PHE A 83 -1.66 -4.35 -4.31
CA PHE A 83 -1.65 -3.84 -5.67
C PHE A 83 -3.05 -3.39 -6.11
N CYS A 84 -3.19 -2.16 -6.60
CA CYS A 84 -4.47 -1.65 -7.09
C CYS A 84 -4.59 -1.82 -8.61
N CYS A 85 -5.44 -2.73 -9.07
CA CYS A 85 -5.56 -3.08 -10.49
C CYS A 85 -6.60 -2.24 -11.25
N ALA A 86 -7.56 -1.62 -10.56
CA ALA A 86 -8.54 -0.72 -11.16
C ALA A 86 -8.88 0.42 -10.19
N GLY A 87 -9.26 1.58 -10.73
CA GLY A 87 -9.50 2.79 -9.96
C GLY A 87 -8.22 3.33 -9.33
N SER A 88 -8.35 3.99 -8.18
CA SER A 88 -7.22 4.53 -7.42
C SER A 88 -7.48 4.42 -5.94
N VAL A 89 -6.42 4.16 -5.17
CA VAL A 89 -6.47 4.12 -3.72
C VAL A 89 -5.31 4.91 -3.13
N ARG A 90 -5.51 5.49 -1.94
CA ARG A 90 -4.41 5.91 -1.07
C ARG A 90 -4.14 4.80 -0.06
N ILE A 91 -2.96 4.20 -0.14
CA ILE A 91 -2.44 3.28 0.88
C ILE A 91 -1.67 4.13 1.89
N SER A 92 -2.03 4.04 3.16
CA SER A 92 -1.38 4.75 4.26
C SER A 92 -0.85 3.75 5.26
N LEU A 93 0.38 3.93 5.71
CA LEU A 93 1.13 3.07 6.61
C LEU A 93 1.55 3.87 7.85
N PHE A 94 1.58 3.18 8.99
CA PHE A 94 2.11 3.70 10.24
C PHE A 94 2.92 2.62 10.96
N ASP A 95 4.15 2.96 11.33
CA ASP A 95 5.02 2.06 12.08
C ASP A 95 4.80 2.18 13.58
N GLY A 96 3.91 1.35 14.13
CA GLY A 96 3.66 1.26 15.56
C GLY A 96 4.60 0.32 16.32
N ARG A 97 5.61 -0.27 15.67
CA ARG A 97 6.49 -1.26 16.30
C ARG A 97 7.51 -0.55 17.18
N LYS A 98 7.36 -0.62 18.51
CA LYS A 98 8.21 0.11 19.48
C LYS A 98 9.71 -0.11 19.33
N ALA A 99 10.12 -1.28 18.82
CA ALA A 99 11.51 -1.64 18.61
C ALA A 99 12.05 -1.25 17.23
N SER A 100 11.20 -0.74 16.32
CA SER A 100 11.59 -0.36 14.96
C SER A 100 12.37 0.96 14.97
N PRO A 101 13.44 1.10 14.16
CA PRO A 101 14.14 2.37 13.95
C PRO A 101 13.27 3.42 13.25
N SER A 102 12.18 3.02 12.59
CA SER A 102 11.18 3.92 12.01
C SER A 102 9.91 4.06 12.86
N PHE A 103 9.95 3.72 14.15
CA PHE A 103 8.81 3.87 15.06
C PHE A 103 8.19 5.28 15.00
N GLY A 104 6.87 5.35 14.91
CA GLY A 104 6.12 6.60 14.80
C GLY A 104 6.05 7.18 13.39
N THR A 105 6.74 6.59 12.41
CA THR A 105 6.76 7.08 11.04
C THR A 105 5.46 6.78 10.33
N VAL A 106 4.97 7.77 9.58
CA VAL A 106 3.82 7.65 8.68
C VAL A 106 4.31 7.77 7.25
N TRP A 107 3.77 6.94 6.38
CA TRP A 107 3.98 7.04 4.93
C TRP A 107 2.68 6.77 4.20
N HIS A 108 2.45 7.43 3.06
CA HIS A 108 1.29 7.12 2.24
C HIS A 108 1.59 7.32 0.75
N LYS A 109 0.89 6.56 -0.08
CA LYS A 109 1.00 6.69 -1.54
C LYS A 109 -0.33 6.47 -2.21
N ILE A 110 -0.58 7.26 -3.26
CA ILE A 110 -1.67 7.00 -4.19
C ILE A 110 -1.17 6.04 -5.25
N VAL A 111 -1.87 4.92 -5.41
CA VAL A 111 -1.59 3.89 -6.42
C VAL A 111 -2.89 3.54 -7.15
N GLY A 112 -2.79 3.13 -8.40
CA GLY A 112 -3.95 2.82 -9.22
C GLY A 112 -3.57 2.56 -10.67
N ALA A 113 -4.58 2.42 -11.53
CA ALA A 113 -4.38 2.04 -12.93
C ALA A 113 -3.46 3.00 -13.72
N SER A 114 -3.45 4.30 -13.38
CA SER A 114 -2.62 5.30 -14.04
C SER A 114 -1.13 5.23 -13.66
N ARG A 115 -0.84 4.74 -12.44
CA ARG A 115 0.53 4.57 -11.94
C ARG A 115 0.60 3.34 -11.04
N PRO A 116 0.59 2.13 -11.64
CA PRO A 116 0.51 0.90 -10.88
C PRO A 116 1.77 0.68 -10.06
N ALA A 117 1.58 0.18 -8.84
CA ALA A 117 2.68 -0.17 -7.96
C ALA A 117 2.26 -1.27 -7.00
N ILE A 118 3.24 -2.03 -6.53
CA ILE A 118 3.08 -3.00 -5.44
C ILE A 118 3.73 -2.43 -4.18
N VAL A 119 3.04 -2.56 -3.05
CA VAL A 119 3.52 -2.18 -1.72
C VAL A 119 3.63 -3.45 -0.87
N THR A 120 4.83 -3.78 -0.42
CA THR A 120 5.06 -4.87 0.54
C THR A 120 5.02 -4.32 1.96
N ILE A 121 4.22 -4.92 2.83
CA ILE A 121 4.00 -4.46 4.21
C ILE A 121 4.34 -5.60 5.18
N PRO A 122 5.38 -5.45 6.01
CA PRO A 122 5.77 -6.49 6.95
C PRO A 122 4.79 -6.55 8.16
N PRO A 123 4.77 -7.68 8.90
CA PRO A 123 3.97 -7.82 10.10
C PRO A 123 4.19 -6.67 11.11
N GLY A 124 3.11 -6.27 11.76
CA GLY A 124 3.09 -5.22 12.79
C GLY A 124 3.02 -3.78 12.26
N VAL A 125 3.21 -3.53 10.96
CA VAL A 125 2.96 -2.21 10.37
C VAL A 125 1.46 -2.01 10.19
N ARG A 126 0.94 -0.91 10.72
CA ARG A 126 -0.47 -0.55 10.59
C ARG A 126 -0.70 0.01 9.20
N HIS A 127 -1.75 -0.45 8.51
CA HIS A 127 -2.10 0.05 7.20
C HIS A 127 -3.59 0.35 7.06
N GLY A 128 -3.91 1.37 6.26
CA GLY A 128 -5.26 1.76 5.89
C GLY A 128 -5.32 2.11 4.41
N VAL A 129 -6.46 1.88 3.80
CA VAL A 129 -6.68 2.09 2.37
C VAL A 129 -7.95 2.90 2.17
N VAL A 130 -7.88 3.92 1.32
CA VAL A 130 -8.99 4.78 0.95
C VAL A 130 -9.18 4.73 -0.55
N ALA A 131 -10.38 4.39 -1.02
CA ALA A 131 -10.72 4.47 -2.43
C ALA A 131 -10.93 5.92 -2.85
N LEU A 132 -10.30 6.31 -3.96
CA LEU A 132 -10.30 7.66 -4.49
C LEU A 132 -11.02 7.72 -5.84
N GLY A 133 -11.52 8.90 -6.17
CA GLY A 133 -12.20 9.16 -7.43
C GLY A 133 -13.62 8.58 -7.49
N PRO A 134 -14.27 8.66 -8.67
CA PRO A 134 -15.67 8.28 -8.84
C PRO A 134 -15.86 6.79 -9.16
N GLU A 135 -14.78 6.07 -9.45
CA GLU A 135 -14.83 4.67 -9.87
C GLU A 135 -14.61 3.73 -8.68
N THR A 136 -15.14 2.51 -8.80
CA THR A 136 -14.81 1.42 -7.87
C THR A 136 -13.33 1.07 -8.00
N ALA A 137 -12.64 0.96 -6.87
CA ALA A 137 -11.26 0.48 -6.84
C ALA A 137 -11.20 -1.03 -6.58
N LEU A 138 -10.26 -1.72 -7.25
CA LEU A 138 -9.98 -3.13 -7.04
C LEU A 138 -8.56 -3.29 -6.49
N LEU A 139 -8.47 -3.75 -5.24
CA LEU A 139 -7.22 -3.97 -4.54
C LEU A 139 -6.96 -5.47 -4.41
N LEU A 140 -5.85 -5.93 -4.96
CA LEU A 140 -5.32 -7.26 -4.74
C LEU A 140 -4.39 -7.23 -3.53
N ASN A 141 -4.40 -8.33 -2.78
CA ASN A 141 -3.39 -8.62 -1.77
C ASN A 141 -2.83 -10.03 -2.00
N LEU A 142 -1.51 -10.11 -2.17
CA LEU A 142 -0.77 -11.35 -2.35
C LEU A 142 -0.01 -11.66 -1.06
N VAL A 143 -0.71 -12.25 -0.10
CA VAL A 143 -0.16 -12.53 1.24
C VAL A 143 0.76 -13.74 1.24
N ASP A 144 1.74 -13.75 2.13
CA ASP A 144 2.68 -14.88 2.27
C ASP A 144 2.05 -16.12 2.93
N LYS A 145 1.03 -15.93 3.76
CA LYS A 145 0.33 -17.00 4.48
C LYS A 145 -1.16 -16.91 4.18
N ALA A 146 -1.76 -18.07 3.90
CA ALA A 146 -3.20 -18.14 3.75
C ALA A 146 -3.91 -17.83 5.08
N TYR A 147 -5.10 -17.24 4.98
CA TYR A 147 -5.93 -16.90 6.13
C TYR A 147 -6.23 -18.13 7.00
N ALA A 148 -5.88 -18.03 8.29
CA ALA A 148 -6.22 -19.04 9.29
C ALA A 148 -7.64 -18.80 9.83
N TYR A 149 -8.59 -19.66 9.42
CA TYR A 149 -10.01 -19.48 9.75
C TYR A 149 -10.31 -19.46 11.25
N ASP A 150 -9.69 -20.34 12.03
CA ASP A 150 -9.94 -20.47 13.47
C ASP A 150 -9.10 -19.52 14.33
N ALA A 151 -8.03 -18.94 13.75
CA ALA A 151 -7.08 -18.10 14.47
C ALA A 151 -6.52 -16.99 13.56
N PRO A 152 -7.36 -16.02 13.15
CA PRO A 152 -6.92 -14.93 12.28
C PRO A 152 -5.91 -14.02 12.99
N ASP A 153 -4.87 -13.61 12.27
CA ASP A 153 -3.79 -12.78 12.82
C ASP A 153 -3.99 -11.27 12.59
N HIS A 154 -5.19 -10.88 12.13
CA HIS A 154 -5.50 -9.53 11.67
C HIS A 154 -6.09 -8.66 12.80
N TRP A 155 -5.37 -7.62 13.18
CA TRP A 155 -5.74 -6.68 14.24
C TRP A 155 -6.29 -5.38 13.68
N ARG A 156 -7.38 -4.86 14.25
CA ARG A 156 -8.06 -3.66 13.76
C ARG A 156 -8.04 -2.52 14.76
N LEU A 157 -7.99 -1.30 14.26
CA LEU A 157 -8.37 -0.08 14.98
C LEU A 157 -9.37 0.70 14.11
N PRO A 158 -10.25 1.53 14.71
CA PRO A 158 -11.12 2.42 13.96
C PRO A 158 -10.32 3.34 12.99
N PRO A 159 -10.86 3.68 11.80
CA PRO A 159 -10.19 4.56 10.85
C PRO A 159 -9.86 5.96 11.41
N ASP A 160 -10.65 6.44 12.38
CA ASP A 160 -10.59 7.74 13.05
C ASP A 160 -9.89 7.69 14.42
N THR A 161 -9.18 6.59 14.72
CA THR A 161 -8.50 6.41 16.00
C THR A 161 -7.46 7.52 16.27
N GLU A 162 -7.43 8.02 17.50
CA GLU A 162 -6.41 8.98 17.97
C GLU A 162 -5.06 8.30 18.28
N GLN A 163 -4.99 6.97 18.26
CA GLN A 163 -3.76 6.22 18.54
C GLN A 163 -2.70 6.36 17.44
N ILE A 164 -3.12 6.79 16.24
CA ILE A 164 -2.24 6.98 15.09
C ILE A 164 -2.30 8.47 14.70
N PRO A 165 -1.16 9.17 14.60
CA PRO A 165 -1.13 10.61 14.30
C PRO A 165 -1.36 10.89 12.81
N TYR A 166 -2.33 10.21 12.19
CA TYR A 166 -2.68 10.33 10.78
C TYR A 166 -4.14 9.96 10.56
N LYS A 167 -4.86 10.81 9.83
CA LYS A 167 -6.27 10.59 9.49
C LYS A 167 -6.39 9.90 8.14
N LEU A 168 -7.13 8.80 8.10
CA LEU A 168 -7.49 8.17 6.83
C LEU A 168 -8.54 8.99 6.08
N VAL A 169 -9.40 9.71 6.79
CA VAL A 169 -10.52 10.49 6.23
C VAL A 169 -10.36 11.97 6.53
#